data_AF-A0A3N0HYT9-F1
#
_entry.id   AF-A0A3N0HYT9-F1
#
_cell.length_a   1.000
_cell.length_b   1.000
_cell.length_c   1.000
_cell.angle_alpha   90.00
_cell.angle_beta   90.00
_cell.angle_gamma   90.00
#
_symmetry.space_group_name_H-M   'P 1'
#
loop_
_entity.id
_entity.type
_entity.pdbx_description
1 polymer ?
#
loop_
_entity_poly.entity_id
_entity_poly.type
_entity_poly.pdbx_seq_one_letter_code
_entity_poly.pdbx_strand_id
1 'polypeptide(L)'
;MQLKKKQFFDQIEGQCVLLSTCNWLEIYFDIDIDAMEDQLCRFKDLDCDVMMPYFATYTSVGAIRHLARVACGMDSMVLGEDEIFSQVKEAYEYSRQFKKTTYSFHTIFQRVMKTVKQIKT
;
A
#
# COMPACT_ATOMS: atom_id res chain seq x y z
N MET A 1 13.45 4.63 2.14
CA MET A 1 13.59 3.62 3.22
C MET A 1 13.18 2.25 2.66
N GLN A 2 14.12 1.33 2.40
CA GLN A 2 13.75 0.01 1.83
C GLN A 2 13.40 -0.97 2.95
N LEU A 3 12.12 -1.26 3.11
CA LEU A 3 11.64 -2.36 3.95
C LEU A 3 11.98 -3.70 3.30
N LYS A 4 12.51 -4.65 4.09
CA LYS A 4 12.68 -6.04 3.65
C LYS A 4 11.29 -6.68 3.46
N LYS A 5 10.71 -6.54 2.26
CA LYS A 5 9.32 -6.93 1.95
C LYS A 5 8.98 -8.36 2.39
N LYS A 6 9.89 -9.32 2.18
CA LYS A 6 9.71 -10.70 2.63
C LYS A 6 9.51 -10.80 4.15
N GLN A 7 10.41 -10.21 4.92
CA GLN A 7 10.35 -10.22 6.39
C GLN A 7 9.06 -9.55 6.89
N PHE A 8 8.62 -8.49 6.22
CA PHE A 8 7.34 -7.84 6.52
C PHE A 8 6.17 -8.80 6.35
N PHE A 9 6.04 -9.47 5.20
CA PHE A 9 4.94 -10.41 4.97
C PHE A 9 5.00 -11.65 5.87
N ASP A 10 6.18 -12.04 6.33
CA ASP A 10 6.35 -13.17 7.26
C ASP A 10 5.85 -12.82 8.69
N GLN A 11 5.87 -11.55 9.09
CA GLN A 11 5.52 -11.11 10.45
C GLN A 11 4.15 -10.42 10.57
N ILE A 12 3.67 -9.81 9.50
CA ILE A 12 2.35 -9.14 9.47
C ILE A 12 1.28 -10.19 9.21
N GLU A 13 0.26 -10.24 10.07
CA GLU A 13 -0.89 -11.13 9.87
C GLU A 13 -1.96 -10.44 9.02
N GLY A 14 -2.89 -11.22 8.48
CA GLY A 14 -3.92 -10.68 7.59
C GLY A 14 -3.41 -10.44 6.16
N GLN A 15 -4.19 -9.66 5.41
CA GLN A 15 -4.00 -9.47 3.98
C GLN A 15 -3.65 -8.00 3.73
N CYS A 16 -2.58 -7.79 2.98
CA CYS A 16 -2.07 -6.45 2.73
C CYS A 16 -1.29 -6.35 1.43
N VAL A 17 -1.20 -5.12 0.93
CA VAL A 17 -0.32 -4.72 -0.17
C VAL A 17 0.67 -3.66 0.34
N LEU A 18 1.95 -3.94 0.18
CA LEU A 18 3.04 -3.05 0.58
C LEU A 18 3.62 -2.29 -0.62
N LEU A 19 3.29 -1.01 -0.74
CA LEU A 19 3.90 -0.11 -1.71
C LEU A 19 5.05 0.65 -1.04
N SER A 20 6.27 0.35 -1.44
CA SER A 20 7.46 1.04 -0.96
C SER A 20 8.10 1.76 -2.12
N THR A 21 8.19 3.08 -2.01
CA THR A 21 8.91 3.94 -2.95
C THR A 21 10.19 4.47 -2.28
N CYS A 22 10.93 5.34 -2.96
CA CYS A 22 12.07 6.03 -2.36
C CYS A 22 11.65 7.00 -1.25
N ASN A 23 10.52 7.68 -1.44
CA ASN A 23 10.11 8.83 -0.61
C ASN A 23 9.16 8.43 0.52
N TRP A 24 8.31 7.44 0.28
CA TRP A 24 7.23 7.10 1.18
C TRP A 24 6.81 5.63 1.06
N LEU A 25 6.07 5.19 2.08
CA LEU A 25 5.59 3.83 2.23
C LEU A 25 4.06 3.87 2.41
N GLU A 26 3.36 3.00 1.71
CA GLU A 26 1.94 2.77 1.93
C GLU A 26 1.66 1.29 2.19
N ILE A 27 0.71 1.07 3.09
CA ILE A 27 0.22 -0.26 3.44
C ILE A 27 -1.28 -0.23 3.25
N TYR A 28 -1.76 -1.01 2.29
CA TYR A 28 -3.19 -1.24 2.10
C TYR A 28 -3.54 -2.56 2.79
N PHE A 29 -4.49 -2.56 3.71
CA PHE A 29 -4.79 -3.73 4.54
C PHE A 29 -6.31 -3.89 4.77
N ASP A 30 -6.74 -5.09 5.16
CA ASP A 30 -8.15 -5.42 5.42
C ASP A 30 -8.43 -5.88 6.86
N ILE A 31 -7.48 -5.67 7.76
CA ILE A 31 -7.66 -5.86 9.21
C ILE A 31 -8.02 -4.53 9.89
N ASP A 32 -8.38 -4.59 11.17
CA ASP A 32 -8.62 -3.40 11.97
C ASP A 32 -7.38 -2.52 12.06
N ILE A 33 -7.58 -1.20 12.12
CA ILE A 33 -6.49 -0.20 12.17
C ILE A 33 -5.61 -0.47 13.38
N ASP A 34 -6.18 -0.53 14.58
CA ASP A 34 -5.44 -0.77 15.83
C ASP A 34 -4.60 -2.05 15.77
N ALA A 35 -5.13 -3.11 15.14
CA ALA A 35 -4.41 -4.36 14.96
C ALA A 35 -3.22 -4.22 14.00
N MET A 36 -3.38 -3.45 12.91
CA MET A 36 -2.27 -3.13 12.00
C MET A 36 -1.23 -2.25 12.69
N GLU A 37 -1.65 -1.22 13.44
CA GLU A 37 -0.76 -0.33 14.17
C GLU A 37 0.13 -1.13 15.15
N ASP A 38 -0.49 -1.97 15.98
CA ASP A 38 0.21 -2.88 16.90
C ASP A 38 1.23 -3.77 16.18
N GLN A 39 0.85 -4.35 15.05
CA GLN A 39 1.73 -5.22 14.26
C GLN A 39 2.92 -4.46 13.67
N LEU A 40 2.71 -3.23 13.21
CA LEU A 40 3.79 -2.37 12.71
C LEU A 40 4.74 -1.98 13.83
N CYS A 41 4.21 -1.62 15.01
CA CYS A 41 5.03 -1.25 16.17
C CYS A 41 5.95 -2.41 16.57
N ARG A 42 5.39 -3.63 16.65
CA ARG A 42 6.16 -4.86 16.92
C ARG A 42 7.17 -5.17 15.82
N PHE A 43 6.80 -4.99 14.55
CA PHE A 43 7.70 -5.21 13.42
C PHE A 43 8.90 -4.25 13.44
N LYS A 44 8.69 -3.01 13.89
CA LYS A 44 9.72 -1.97 13.97
C LYS A 44 10.45 -1.90 15.31
N ASP A 45 9.98 -2.62 16.31
CA ASP A 45 10.46 -2.52 17.70
C ASP A 45 10.41 -1.07 18.21
N LEU A 46 9.26 -0.41 17.99
CA LEU A 46 9.00 0.97 18.38
C LEU A 46 7.66 1.07 19.13
N ASP A 47 7.58 2.06 20.02
CA ASP A 47 6.33 2.44 20.69
C ASP A 47 5.33 3.01 19.68
N CYS A 48 4.06 2.60 19.79
CA CYS A 48 2.99 3.10 18.93
C CYS A 48 2.74 4.60 19.12
N ASP A 49 2.88 5.13 20.34
CA ASP A 49 2.72 6.57 20.59
C ASP A 49 3.80 7.40 19.88
N VAL A 50 4.97 6.81 19.65
CA VAL A 50 6.05 7.43 18.89
C VAL A 50 5.84 7.28 17.39
N MET A 51 5.31 6.14 16.94
CA MET A 51 5.26 5.81 15.53
C MET A 51 4.01 6.32 14.82
N MET A 52 2.83 6.23 15.44
CA MET A 52 1.54 6.56 14.81
C MET A 52 1.37 8.01 14.35
N PRO A 53 1.95 9.03 15.02
CA PRO A 53 1.88 10.40 14.51
C PRO A 53 2.48 10.62 13.11
N TYR A 54 3.31 9.68 12.61
CA TYR A 54 3.92 9.73 11.28
C TYR A 54 3.08 9.03 10.19
N PHE A 55 1.98 8.38 10.56
CA PHE A 55 1.10 7.69 9.62
C PHE A 55 -0.14 8.53 9.30
N ALA A 56 -0.55 8.49 8.02
CA ALA A 56 -1.84 8.98 7.58
C ALA A 56 -2.74 7.79 7.27
N THR A 57 -3.89 7.71 7.94
CA THR A 57 -4.82 6.58 7.81
C THR A 57 -6.04 6.98 6.99
N TYR A 58 -6.33 6.19 5.95
CA TYR A 58 -7.50 6.34 5.10
C TYR A 58 -8.34 5.07 5.18
N THR A 59 -9.67 5.21 5.21
CA THR A 59 -10.59 4.07 5.32
C THR A 59 -11.55 3.98 4.13
N SER A 60 -12.00 2.76 3.84
CA SER A 60 -13.05 2.45 2.88
C SER A 60 -12.87 3.19 1.52
N VAL A 61 -13.83 4.04 1.14
CA VAL A 61 -13.79 4.80 -0.12
C VAL A 61 -12.62 5.80 -0.15
N GLY A 62 -12.22 6.34 1.00
CA GLY A 62 -11.07 7.22 1.12
C GLY A 62 -9.78 6.51 0.71
N ALA A 63 -9.57 5.28 1.18
CA ALA A 63 -8.41 4.47 0.82
C ALA A 63 -8.37 4.13 -0.68
N ILE A 64 -9.51 3.77 -1.27
CA ILE A 64 -9.60 3.45 -2.71
C ILE A 64 -9.34 4.70 -3.56
N ARG A 65 -9.89 5.86 -3.15
CA ARG A 65 -9.65 7.13 -3.82
C ARG A 65 -8.17 7.52 -3.76
N HIS A 66 -7.56 7.33 -2.60
CA HIS A 66 -6.13 7.57 -2.40
C HIS A 66 -5.29 6.68 -3.33
N LEU A 67 -5.53 5.37 -3.35
CA LEU A 67 -4.89 4.44 -4.29
C LEU A 67 -5.00 4.88 -5.75
N ALA A 68 -6.18 5.37 -6.16
CA ALA A 68 -6.38 5.87 -7.52
C ALA A 68 -5.56 7.14 -7.81
N ARG A 69 -5.44 8.06 -6.83
CA ARG A 69 -4.60 9.26 -6.96
C ARG A 69 -3.12 8.91 -7.08
N VAL A 70 -2.66 8.01 -6.23
CA VAL A 70 -1.30 7.47 -6.25
C VAL A 70 -1.01 6.83 -7.58
N ALA A 71 -1.85 5.89 -8.04
CA ALA A 71 -1.65 5.20 -9.31
C ALA A 71 -1.65 6.15 -10.52
N CYS A 72 -2.43 7.24 -10.48
CA CYS A 72 -2.39 8.30 -11.50
C CYS A 72 -1.13 9.17 -11.46
N GLY A 73 -0.28 9.05 -10.43
CA GLY A 73 0.91 9.88 -10.23
C GLY A 73 0.59 11.31 -9.75
N MET A 74 -0.63 11.58 -9.28
CA MET A 74 -1.03 12.91 -8.79
C MET A 74 -0.26 13.35 -7.54
N ASP A 75 0.23 12.38 -6.76
CA ASP A 75 0.98 12.61 -5.53
C ASP A 75 2.50 12.34 -5.72
N SER A 76 2.98 12.24 -6.97
CA SER A 76 4.42 12.12 -7.28
C SER A 76 5.09 13.49 -7.29
N MET A 77 6.26 13.62 -6.63
CA MET A 77 7.10 14.82 -6.66
C MET A 77 7.63 15.13 -8.07
N VAL A 78 7.60 14.13 -8.97
CA VAL A 78 7.87 14.29 -10.40
C VAL A 78 6.56 14.03 -11.15
N LEU A 79 5.92 15.10 -11.61
CA LEU A 79 4.75 15.06 -12.48
C LEU A 79 5.05 14.24 -13.74
N GLY A 80 4.35 13.12 -13.94
CA GLY A 80 4.35 12.38 -15.21
C GLY A 80 5.28 11.17 -15.29
N GLU A 81 5.96 10.76 -14.22
CA GLU A 81 6.68 9.48 -14.25
C GLU A 81 5.70 8.30 -14.16
N ASP A 82 5.61 7.53 -15.25
CA ASP A 82 4.86 6.26 -15.32
C ASP A 82 5.35 5.20 -14.31
N GLU A 83 6.43 5.49 -13.60
CA GLU A 83 7.03 4.63 -12.59
C GLU A 83 6.07 4.32 -11.43
N ILE A 84 5.29 5.29 -10.92
CA ILE A 84 4.39 5.01 -9.79
C ILE A 84 3.31 3.99 -10.16
N PHE A 85 2.75 4.07 -11.36
CA PHE A 85 1.76 3.10 -11.83
C PHE A 85 2.36 1.68 -11.86
N SER A 86 3.58 1.56 -12.39
CA SER A 86 4.32 0.30 -12.43
C SER A 86 4.65 -0.21 -11.02
N GLN A 87 5.07 0.66 -10.11
CA GLN A 87 5.34 0.31 -8.71
C GLN A 87 4.08 -0.17 -7.96
N VAL A 88 2.91 0.45 -8.19
CA VAL A 88 1.62 -0.01 -7.65
C VAL A 88 1.30 -1.42 -8.15
N LYS A 89 1.48 -1.65 -9.47
CA LYS A 89 1.26 -2.95 -10.09
C LYS A 89 2.20 -4.01 -9.50
N GLU A 90 3.49 -3.71 -9.38
CA GLU A 90 4.50 -4.60 -8.80
C GLU A 90 4.23 -4.89 -7.32
N ALA A 91 3.83 -3.89 -6.54
CA ALA A 91 3.47 -4.06 -5.13
C ALA A 91 2.30 -5.03 -4.97
N TYR A 92 1.26 -4.87 -5.80
CA TYR A 92 0.12 -5.78 -5.85
C TYR A 92 0.53 -7.20 -6.25
N GLU A 93 1.31 -7.36 -7.33
CA GLU A 93 1.74 -8.67 -7.81
C GLU A 93 2.63 -9.39 -6.79
N TYR A 94 3.54 -8.67 -6.15
CA TYR A 94 4.40 -9.21 -5.09
C TYR A 94 3.55 -9.71 -3.92
N SER A 95 2.61 -8.90 -3.43
CA SER A 95 1.72 -9.29 -2.32
C SER A 95 0.86 -10.51 -2.67
N ARG A 96 0.44 -10.64 -3.94
CA ARG A 96 -0.28 -11.82 -4.45
C ARG A 96 0.57 -13.09 -4.41
N GLN A 97 1.86 -13.00 -4.76
CA GLN A 97 2.80 -14.14 -4.70
C GLN A 97 2.95 -14.69 -3.27
N PHE A 98 2.85 -13.82 -2.26
CA PHE A 98 2.88 -14.19 -0.84
C PHE A 98 1.52 -14.65 -0.29
N LYS A 99 0.48 -14.77 -1.13
CA LYS A 99 -0.90 -15.09 -0.71
C LYS A 99 -1.44 -14.11 0.35
N LYS A 100 -1.05 -12.84 0.24
CA LYS A 100 -1.46 -11.73 1.12
C LYS A 100 -2.54 -10.85 0.50
N THR A 101 -3.19 -11.30 -0.58
CA THR A 101 -4.30 -10.56 -1.20
C THR A 101 -5.56 -11.42 -1.25
N THR A 102 -6.68 -10.86 -0.78
CA THR A 102 -8.02 -11.43 -0.93
C THR A 102 -8.62 -11.12 -2.30
N TYR A 103 -9.81 -11.68 -2.55
CA TYR A 103 -10.61 -11.37 -3.74
C TYR A 103 -10.98 -9.88 -3.84
N SER A 104 -11.28 -9.24 -2.71
CA SER A 104 -11.60 -7.80 -2.67
C SER A 104 -10.39 -6.97 -3.08
N PHE A 105 -9.19 -7.27 -2.53
CA PHE A 105 -7.94 -6.64 -2.95
C PHE A 105 -7.69 -6.79 -4.44
N HIS A 106 -7.80 -8.01 -4.97
CA HIS A 106 -7.64 -8.25 -6.40
C HIS A 106 -8.59 -7.37 -7.22
N THR A 107 -9.88 -7.34 -6.87
CA THR A 107 -10.88 -6.58 -7.61
C THR A 107 -10.62 -5.07 -7.55
N ILE A 108 -10.28 -4.53 -6.38
CA ILE A 108 -10.00 -3.10 -6.19
C ILE A 108 -8.77 -2.69 -7.00
N PHE A 109 -7.64 -3.37 -6.83
CA PHE A 109 -6.40 -3.03 -7.52
C PHE A 109 -6.54 -3.15 -9.04
N GLN A 110 -7.19 -4.21 -9.55
CA GLN A 110 -7.44 -4.36 -10.99
C GLN A 110 -8.33 -3.25 -11.55
N ARG A 111 -9.41 -2.88 -10.83
CA ARG A 111 -10.29 -1.78 -11.26
C ARG A 111 -9.56 -0.45 -11.28
N VAL A 112 -8.84 -0.11 -10.22
CA VAL A 112 -8.06 1.13 -10.15
C VAL A 112 -7.03 1.18 -11.27
N MET A 113 -6.24 0.12 -11.44
CA MET A 113 -5.22 0.07 -12.50
C MET A 113 -5.84 0.21 -13.90
N LYS A 114 -7.01 -0.40 -14.15
CA LYS A 114 -7.72 -0.27 -15.43
C LYS A 114 -8.19 1.18 -15.65
N THR A 115 -8.80 1.80 -14.65
CA THR A 115 -9.28 3.19 -14.74
C THR A 115 -8.13 4.15 -14.98
N VAL A 116 -7.02 4.01 -14.26
CA VAL A 116 -5.83 4.88 -14.44
C VAL A 116 -5.26 4.75 -15.86
N LYS A 117 -5.16 3.52 -16.39
CA LYS A 117 -4.72 3.31 -17.78
C LYS A 117 -5.60 4.03 -18.81
N GLN A 118 -6.91 4.06 -18.58
CA GLN A 118 -7.85 4.77 -19.47
C GLN A 118 -7.67 6.30 -19.41
N ILE A 119 -7.19 6.86 -18.31
CA ILE A 119 -6.93 8.29 -18.18
C ILE A 119 -5.61 8.68 -18.87
N LYS A 120 -4.63 7.78 -18.88
CA LYS A 120 -3.31 7.99 -19.50
C LYS A 120 -3.28 7.73 -21.02
N THR A 121 -4.36 7.19 -21.59
CA THR A 121 -4.50 6.92 -23.03
C THR A 121 -5.33 8.01 -23.68
#